data_AF-A0A4R6JCL4-F1
#
_entry.id   AF-A0A4R6JCL4-F1
#
_cell.length_a   1.000
_cell.length_b   1.000
_cell.length_c   1.000
_cell.angle_alpha   90.00
_cell.angle_beta   90.00
_cell.angle_gamma   90.00
#
_symmetry.space_group_name_H-M   'P 1'
#
loop_
_entity.id
_entity.type
_entity.pdbx_description
1 polymer ?
#
loop_
_entity_poly.entity_id
_entity_poly.type
_entity_poly.pdbx_seq_one_letter_code
_entity_poly.pdbx_strand_id
1 'polypeptide(L)'
;MLEFWPDYGPGPLWTDDGKPVDLRSLDLSADLIEQLEAWNSRYAEHKIPLGGLGDARWLNEGRNLLRRTRDALKPDYQVVVTEPWWEVDPT
;
A
#
# COMPACT_ATOMS: atom_id res chain seq x y z
N MET A 1 -1.77 3.10 -14.14
CA MET A 1 -2.57 2.79 -12.94
C MET A 1 -1.78 1.80 -12.10
N LEU A 2 -1.81 1.92 -10.77
CA LEU A 2 -1.15 1.00 -9.84
C LEU A 2 -2.15 0.54 -8.79
N GLU A 3 -2.06 -0.70 -8.36
CA GLU A 3 -2.82 -1.22 -7.23
C GLU A 3 -1.96 -1.19 -5.95
N PHE A 4 -2.57 -0.80 -4.83
CA PHE A 4 -1.98 -0.94 -3.51
C PHE A 4 -2.49 -2.20 -2.83
N TRP A 5 -1.61 -3.19 -2.70
CA TRP A 5 -1.89 -4.47 -2.07
C TRP A 5 -0.66 -5.01 -1.32
N PRO A 6 -0.77 -5.30 -0.01
CA PRO A 6 0.32 -5.90 0.75
C PRO A 6 0.49 -7.38 0.39
N ASP A 7 1.73 -7.81 0.19
CA ASP A 7 2.06 -9.21 -0.03
C ASP A 7 3.50 -9.52 0.40
N TYR A 8 3.88 -10.79 0.37
CA TYR A 8 5.25 -11.23 0.50
C TYR A 8 6.08 -10.73 -0.69
N GLY A 9 6.78 -9.63 -0.50
CA GLY A 9 7.51 -9.00 -1.59
C GLY A 9 8.20 -7.70 -1.22
N PRO A 10 8.81 -7.04 -2.23
CA PRO A 10 9.60 -5.83 -2.03
C PRO A 10 8.75 -4.60 -1.68
N GLY A 11 7.45 -4.62 -1.90
CA GLY A 11 6.59 -3.49 -1.57
C GLY A 11 5.14 -3.75 -1.97
N PRO A 12 4.24 -2.80 -1.63
CA PRO A 12 2.81 -3.02 -1.75
C PRO A 12 2.21 -2.49 -3.06
N LEU A 13 3.03 -2.12 -4.05
CA LEU A 13 2.54 -1.57 -5.31
C LEU A 13 2.65 -2.59 -6.44
N TRP A 14 1.57 -2.69 -7.20
CA TRP A 14 1.41 -3.63 -8.29
C TRP A 14 0.99 -2.89 -9.56
N THR A 15 1.50 -3.34 -10.69
CA THR A 15 1.01 -2.91 -12.01
C THR A 15 -0.36 -3.54 -12.30
N ASP A 16 -1.06 -3.01 -13.29
CA ASP A 16 -2.35 -3.53 -13.75
C ASP A 16 -2.28 -4.95 -14.33
N ASP A 17 -1.10 -5.38 -14.80
CA ASP A 17 -0.82 -6.75 -15.21
C ASP A 17 -0.39 -7.67 -14.06
N GLY A 18 -0.49 -7.21 -12.80
CA GLY A 18 -0.28 -8.01 -11.59
C GLY A 18 1.18 -8.27 -11.27
N LYS A 19 2.10 -7.37 -11.66
CA LYS A 19 3.53 -7.49 -11.33
C LYS A 19 3.91 -6.53 -10.20
N PRO A 20 4.84 -6.93 -9.32
CA PRO A 20 5.35 -6.04 -8.30
C PRO A 20 6.12 -4.87 -8.94
N VAL A 21 5.87 -3.66 -8.44
CA VAL A 21 6.53 -2.44 -8.90
C VAL A 21 7.83 -2.23 -8.13
N ASP A 22 8.89 -1.83 -8.84
CA ASP A 22 10.10 -1.31 -8.18
C ASP A 22 9.81 0.11 -7.67
N LEU A 23 9.66 0.27 -6.36
CA LEU A 23 9.39 1.57 -5.72
C LEU A 23 10.46 2.62 -6.05
N ARG A 24 11.72 2.22 -6.28
CA ARG A 24 12.83 3.13 -6.60
C ARG A 24 12.77 3.66 -8.04
N SER A 25 11.97 3.03 -8.90
CA SER A 25 11.68 3.50 -10.25
C SER A 25 10.57 4.55 -10.31
N LEU A 26 9.87 4.77 -9.20
CA LEU A 26 8.82 5.78 -9.08
C LEU A 26 9.40 7.08 -8.50
N ASP A 27 8.72 8.20 -8.75
CA ASP A 27 9.07 9.50 -8.17
C ASP A 27 8.61 9.60 -6.70
N LEU A 28 9.11 8.70 -5.86
CA LEU A 28 8.87 8.66 -4.42
C LEU A 28 10.12 9.12 -3.67
N SER A 29 9.93 9.85 -2.57
CA SER A 29 11.03 10.15 -1.65
C SER A 29 11.60 8.87 -1.03
N ALA A 30 12.92 8.83 -0.79
CA ALA A 30 13.58 7.69 -0.14
C ALA A 30 12.94 7.30 1.21
N ASP A 31 12.56 8.29 2.03
CA ASP A 31 11.85 8.07 3.29
C ASP A 31 10.53 7.29 3.12
N LEU A 32 9.74 7.65 2.11
CA LEU A 32 8.48 6.97 1.83
C LEU A 32 8.70 5.54 1.31
N ILE A 33 9.74 5.33 0.48
CA ILE A 33 10.13 4.00 0.00
C ILE A 33 10.49 3.12 1.20
N GLU A 34 11.38 3.57 2.09
CA GLU A 34 11.80 2.81 3.27
C GLU A 34 10.61 2.46 4.18
N GLN A 35 9.68 3.39 4.36
CA GLN A 35 8.49 3.15 5.19
C GLN A 35 7.51 2.17 4.54
N LEU A 36 7.32 2.22 3.22
CA LEU A 36 6.52 1.24 2.48
C LEU A 36 7.14 -0.16 2.59
N GLU A 37 8.45 -0.28 2.39
CA GLU A 37 9.20 -1.53 2.51
C GLU A 37 9.10 -2.10 3.94
N ALA A 38 9.35 -1.28 4.96
CA ALA A 38 9.29 -1.71 6.37
C ALA A 38 7.87 -2.06 6.84
N TRP A 39 6.84 -1.42 6.27
CA TRP A 39 5.45 -1.80 6.53
C TRP A 39 5.07 -3.12 5.85
N ASN A 40 5.45 -3.29 4.58
CA ASN A 40 5.16 -4.49 3.82
C ASN A 40 5.94 -5.71 4.33
N SER A 41 7.18 -5.54 4.82
CA SER A 41 7.99 -6.63 5.37
C SER A 41 7.39 -7.25 6.65
N ARG A 42 6.47 -6.54 7.31
CA ARG A 42 5.72 -7.02 8.48
C ARG A 42 4.39 -7.67 8.09
N TYR A 43 4.08 -7.78 6.79
CA TYR A 43 2.86 -8.42 6.33
C TYR A 43 2.77 -9.88 6.80
N ALA A 44 1.56 -10.26 7.18
CA ALA A 44 1.16 -11.62 7.49
C ALA A 44 -0.35 -11.71 7.22
N GLU A 45 -0.83 -12.86 6.75
CA GLU A 45 -2.23 -13.03 6.32
C GLU A 45 -3.26 -12.59 7.37
N HIS A 46 -3.00 -12.85 8.66
CA HIS A 46 -3.90 -12.48 9.75
C HIS A 46 -4.00 -10.97 10.02
N LYS A 47 -3.15 -10.14 9.40
CA LYS A 47 -3.16 -8.67 9.56
C LYS A 47 -4.21 -8.00 8.69
N ILE A 48 -4.58 -8.60 7.57
CA ILE A 48 -5.71 -8.16 6.76
C ILE A 48 -7.01 -8.79 7.29
N PRO A 49 -8.14 -8.09 7.21
CA PRO A 49 -9.42 -8.55 7.75
C PRO A 49 -10.14 -9.54 6.80
N LEU A 50 -9.39 -10.48 6.19
CA LEU A 50 -9.97 -11.57 5.40
C LEU A 50 -10.32 -12.74 6.33
N GLY A 51 -11.60 -12.88 6.67
CA GLY A 51 -12.07 -13.95 7.56
C GLY A 51 -11.71 -13.75 9.05
N GLY A 52 -11.23 -12.56 9.44
CA GLY A 52 -10.85 -12.20 10.80
C GLY A 52 -10.91 -10.69 11.05
N LEU A 53 -10.51 -10.26 12.25
CA LEU A 53 -10.53 -8.83 12.63
C LEU A 53 -9.42 -8.01 11.97
N GLY A 54 -8.34 -8.64 11.52
CA GLY A 54 -7.12 -7.97 11.09
C GLY A 54 -6.34 -7.31 12.23
N ASP A 55 -5.25 -6.63 11.88
CA ASP A 55 -4.43 -5.84 12.81
C ASP A 55 -4.71 -4.35 12.58
N ALA A 56 -5.52 -3.76 13.46
CA ALA A 56 -5.97 -2.37 13.33
C ALA A 56 -4.81 -1.36 13.29
N ARG A 57 -3.71 -1.62 14.03
CA ARG A 57 -2.55 -0.72 14.06
C ARG A 57 -1.81 -0.77 12.73
N TRP A 58 -1.59 -1.99 12.22
CA TRP A 58 -0.91 -2.18 10.94
C TRP A 58 -1.75 -1.66 9.76
N LEU A 59 -3.07 -1.84 9.78
CA LEU A 59 -3.99 -1.30 8.78
C LEU A 59 -3.98 0.24 8.78
N ASN A 60 -4.03 0.89 9.95
CA ASN A 60 -3.96 2.35 10.04
C ASN A 60 -2.63 2.91 9.52
N GLU A 61 -1.53 2.21 9.76
CA GLU A 61 -0.23 2.54 9.17
C GLU A 61 -0.27 2.45 7.63
N GLY A 62 -0.83 1.36 7.10
CA GLY A 62 -1.00 1.16 5.65
C GLY A 62 -1.86 2.23 4.98
N ARG A 63 -2.98 2.63 5.61
CA ARG A 63 -3.84 3.72 5.12
C ARG A 63 -3.10 5.06 5.04
N ASN A 64 -2.28 5.37 6.04
CA ASN A 64 -1.46 6.58 6.04
C ASN A 64 -0.42 6.56 4.92
N LEU A 65 0.22 5.40 4.69
CA LEU A 65 1.18 5.21 3.61
C LEU A 65 0.52 5.28 2.23
N LEU A 66 -0.65 4.67 2.05
CA LEU A 66 -1.46 4.74 0.84
C LEU A 66 -1.79 6.19 0.48
N ARG A 67 -2.28 6.99 1.44
CA ARG A 67 -2.57 8.41 1.23
C ARG A 67 -1.33 9.16 0.74
N ARG A 68 -0.20 9.03 1.45
CA ARG A 68 1.06 9.68 1.07
C ARG A 68 1.57 9.24 -0.31
N THR A 69 1.42 7.96 -0.63
CA THR A 69 1.79 7.40 -1.93
C THR A 69 0.92 7.96 -3.05
N ARG A 70 -0.40 8.06 -2.84
CA ARG A 70 -1.33 8.72 -3.77
C ARG A 70 -0.99 10.19 -4.00
N ASP A 71 -0.62 10.91 -2.95
CA ASP A 71 -0.27 12.33 -3.08
C ASP A 71 1.06 12.53 -3.81
N ALA A 72 2.06 11.67 -3.54
CA ALA A 72 3.38 11.74 -4.17
C ALA A 72 3.34 11.39 -5.66
N LEU A 73 2.52 10.42 -6.08
CA LEU A 73 2.51 9.93 -7.46
C LEU A 73 1.53 10.67 -8.39
N LYS A 74 0.78 11.65 -7.87
CA LYS A 74 -0.08 12.49 -8.71
C LYS A 74 0.76 13.54 -9.46
N PRO A 75 0.39 13.87 -10.71
CA PRO A 75 -0.75 13.37 -11.48
C PRO A 75 -0.46 12.08 -12.28
N ASP A 76 0.79 11.62 -12.30
CA ASP A 76 1.27 10.61 -13.26
C ASP A 76 0.70 9.21 -13.05
N TYR A 77 0.38 8.86 -11.80
CA TYR A 77 -0.22 7.58 -11.45
C TYR A 77 -1.49 7.73 -10.62
N GLN A 78 -2.48 6.92 -10.98
CA GLN A 78 -3.61 6.61 -10.12
C GLN A 78 -3.32 5.35 -9.31
N VAL A 79 -3.28 5.46 -7.99
CA VAL A 79 -3.12 4.34 -7.05
C VAL A 79 -4.49 3.92 -6.50
N VAL A 80 -4.94 2.73 -6.86
CA VAL A 80 -6.25 2.17 -6.51
C VAL A 80 -6.12 1.11 -5.41
N VAL A 81 -7.25 0.77 -4.80
CA VAL A 81 -7.40 -0.33 -3.84
C VAL A 81 -8.62 -1.14 -4.22
N THR A 82 -8.59 -2.43 -3.96
CA THR A 82 -9.68 -3.38 -4.26
C THR A 82 -10.58 -3.63 -3.06
N GLU A 83 -10.06 -3.48 -1.85
CA GLU A 83 -10.76 -3.82 -0.62
C GLU A 83 -11.13 -2.60 0.24
N PRO A 84 -12.33 -2.59 0.86
CA PRO A 84 -12.91 -1.40 1.47
C PRO A 84 -12.16 -0.94 2.73
N TRP A 85 -11.43 -1.83 3.42
CA TRP A 85 -10.70 -1.47 4.63
C TRP A 85 -9.48 -0.58 4.37
N TRP A 86 -9.10 -0.31 3.13
CA TRP A 86 -8.05 0.67 2.82
C TRP A 86 -8.57 2.10 2.78
N GLU A 87 -9.85 2.28 2.53
CA GLU A 87 -10.49 3.58 2.58
C GLU A 87 -10.96 3.82 4.02
N VAL A 88 -10.72 5.03 4.54
CA VAL A 88 -11.46 5.51 5.70
C VAL A 88 -12.71 6.12 5.11
N ASP A 89 -13.90 5.65 5.51
CA ASP A 89 -15.15 6.32 5.11
C ASP A 89 -15.00 7.83 5.32
N PRO A 90 -15.36 8.66 4.32
CA PRO A 90 -15.32 10.10 4.51
C PRO A 90 -16.27 10.46 5.66
N THR A 91 -15.70 10.91 6.78
CA THR A 91 -16.44 11.54 7.89
C THR A 91 -17.06 12.85 7.45
#